data_AF-A0ABD5IX67-F1
#
_entry.id   AF-A0ABD5IX67-F1
#
_cell.length_a   1.000
_cell.length_b   1.000
_cell.length_c   1.000
_cell.angle_alpha   90.00
_cell.angle_beta   90.00
_cell.angle_gamma   90.00
#
_symmetry.space_group_name_H-M   'P 1'
#
loop_
_entity.id
_entity.type
_entity.pdbx_description
1 polymer ?
#
loop_
_entity_poly.entity_id
_entity_poly.type
_entity_poly.pdbx_seq_one_letter_code
_entity_poly.pdbx_strand_id
1 'polypeptide(L)'
;MQQTVHKIINLAGEYKAIDVIRFLINGAMYERSPRNWTMQDRVREMQRERLRQVGVIHATTSKEMLVNGGSIVFSSFETLERQLENLSHWTPQVYMWGKENNEGRIFENIRFITCAGIEIDSKISVEEIMYAAAMIGLPYPTLVLDTPRGVQWFYKFETPFAGSLKARRAGKLVAEELKGAFVEFLGADASCNPLGYFRIPNENNILFLSKDTISSEWALAWAKQRARQRKRTKLECGTTIFKKQGIMDDPAIRAIIENVLIKGQRGQIGRNNAIFTLSLALKYEGKTEEEILDQMDEWNSSLRYPITHNEVKRIVKSAMKDKYKAPRKEYVEELAGVEMKFHFDIRTPKKDRFERIQSHYEEWERDIINYLETHCTAEQPYLAGSLRSLAKMLGEASPVAKAMGKSSLIDILKRSRRLIVKNNGKKGRNAVTFITCRTVLIKSNKRVFRSFLLGKVPNTPALLQELLREGVQPAAHDALWPHQERAPGVGDDPGG
;
A
#
# COMPACT_ATOMS: atom_id res chain seq x y z
N MET A 1 -20.26 35.42 -4.14
CA MET A 1 -19.64 34.07 -4.07
C MET A 1 -19.53 33.61 -2.61
N GLN A 2 -20.63 33.71 -1.85
CA GLN A 2 -20.69 33.55 -0.39
C GLN A 2 -21.78 32.53 0.03
N GLN A 3 -22.35 31.78 -0.91
CA GLN A 3 -23.45 30.84 -0.69
C GLN A 3 -23.04 29.36 -0.62
N THR A 4 -21.75 29.01 -0.78
CA THR A 4 -21.34 27.61 -0.95
C THR A 4 -20.82 26.92 0.32
N VAL A 5 -20.91 27.55 1.51
CA VAL A 5 -20.40 26.96 2.77
C VAL A 5 -21.52 26.55 3.75
N HIS A 6 -22.80 26.76 3.41
CA HIS A 6 -23.94 26.46 4.29
C HIS A 6 -24.66 25.13 4.00
N LYS A 7 -23.94 24.04 3.68
CA LYS A 7 -24.56 22.71 3.53
C LYS A 7 -23.68 21.51 3.95
N ILE A 8 -22.75 21.68 4.89
CA ILE A 8 -21.95 20.55 5.37
C ILE A 8 -22.51 19.90 6.64
N ILE A 9 -23.42 20.53 7.40
CA ILE A 9 -23.96 19.94 8.63
C ILE A 9 -25.43 20.32 8.82
N ASN A 10 -26.33 19.50 8.28
CA ASN A 10 -27.68 19.21 8.80
C ASN A 10 -28.54 18.63 7.67
N LEU A 11 -28.70 17.31 7.67
CA LEU A 11 -29.86 16.64 7.10
C LEU A 11 -30.16 15.39 7.95
N ALA A 12 -30.36 15.60 9.25
CA ALA A 12 -31.16 14.70 10.08
C ALA A 12 -32.68 14.92 9.83
N GLY A 13 -33.05 15.45 8.66
CA GLY A 13 -34.41 15.67 8.23
C GLY A 13 -34.58 15.22 6.78
N GLU A 14 -35.57 14.37 6.55
CA GLU A 14 -36.22 14.03 5.26
C GLU A 14 -35.58 13.00 4.30
N TYR A 15 -34.84 11.99 4.77
CA TYR A 15 -34.58 10.82 3.91
C TYR A 15 -34.82 9.54 4.69
N LYS A 16 -35.59 8.62 4.10
CA LYS A 16 -35.70 7.25 4.61
C LYS A 16 -34.53 6.42 4.11
N ALA A 17 -34.17 5.38 4.84
CA ALA A 17 -33.16 4.41 4.41
C ALA A 17 -33.38 3.88 2.98
N ILE A 18 -34.65 3.67 2.60
CA ILE A 18 -35.02 3.24 1.25
C ILE A 18 -34.65 4.27 0.16
N ASP A 19 -34.69 5.57 0.46
CA ASP A 19 -34.33 6.63 -0.49
C ASP A 19 -32.82 6.64 -0.74
N VAL A 20 -32.02 6.39 0.30
CA VAL A 20 -30.57 6.24 0.20
C VAL A 20 -30.22 5.03 -0.65
N ILE A 21 -30.90 3.90 -0.44
CA ILE A 21 -30.71 2.70 -1.25
C ILE A 21 -31.10 2.95 -2.71
N ARG A 22 -32.27 3.56 -2.95
CA ARG A 22 -32.76 3.92 -4.29
C ARG A 22 -31.76 4.82 -5.01
N PHE A 23 -31.20 5.82 -4.32
CA PHE A 23 -30.15 6.67 -4.84
C PHE A 23 -28.87 5.89 -5.15
N LEU A 24 -28.39 5.04 -4.23
CA LEU A 24 -27.15 4.29 -4.41
C LEU A 24 -27.17 3.34 -5.61
N ILE A 25 -28.35 2.81 -5.97
CA ILE A 25 -28.49 1.89 -7.09
C ILE A 25 -29.11 2.51 -8.34
N ASN A 26 -29.20 3.85 -8.42
CA ASN A 26 -29.82 4.57 -9.54
C ASN A 26 -31.26 4.12 -9.86
N GLY A 27 -32.04 3.78 -8.84
CA GLY A 27 -33.41 3.34 -9.01
C GLY A 27 -33.55 2.05 -9.85
N ALA A 28 -32.48 1.27 -10.03
CA ALA A 28 -32.45 0.15 -10.98
C ALA A 28 -33.13 -1.14 -10.48
N MET A 29 -34.26 -1.00 -9.77
CA MET A 29 -35.21 -2.05 -9.45
C MET A 29 -36.62 -1.61 -9.84
N TYR A 30 -37.58 -2.53 -9.78
CA TYR A 30 -38.99 -2.18 -9.93
C TYR A 30 -39.45 -1.31 -8.75
N GLU A 31 -40.36 -0.36 -8.99
CA GLU A 31 -40.95 0.42 -7.88
C GLU A 31 -41.87 -0.46 -7.02
N ARG A 32 -42.69 -1.29 -7.67
CA ARG A 32 -43.66 -2.18 -7.02
C ARG A 32 -43.39 -3.64 -7.37
N SER A 33 -43.87 -4.54 -6.52
CA SER A 33 -43.90 -5.97 -6.80
C SER A 33 -44.74 -6.24 -8.05
N PRO A 34 -44.32 -7.13 -8.97
CA PRO A 34 -45.10 -7.50 -10.15
C PRO A 34 -46.53 -7.97 -9.86
N ARG A 35 -46.77 -8.51 -8.64
CA ARG A 35 -48.10 -8.93 -8.18
C ARG A 35 -49.04 -7.74 -7.92
N ASN A 36 -48.48 -6.56 -7.66
CA ASN A 36 -49.18 -5.34 -7.30
C ASN A 36 -49.15 -4.29 -8.43
N TRP A 37 -48.72 -4.66 -9.64
CA TRP A 37 -48.69 -3.75 -10.77
C TRP A 37 -50.09 -3.42 -11.26
N THR A 38 -50.38 -2.13 -11.36
CA THR A 38 -51.48 -1.64 -12.21
C THR A 38 -51.14 -1.88 -13.69
N MET A 39 -52.10 -1.72 -14.59
CA MET A 39 -51.84 -1.81 -16.04
C MET A 39 -50.77 -0.78 -16.48
N GLN A 40 -50.81 0.43 -15.92
CA GLN A 40 -49.82 1.48 -16.20
C GLN A 40 -48.43 1.10 -15.67
N ASP A 41 -48.34 0.57 -14.45
CA ASP A 41 -47.08 0.07 -13.89
C ASP A 41 -46.51 -1.05 -14.78
N ARG A 42 -47.35 -1.99 -15.21
CA ARG A 42 -46.93 -3.09 -16.07
C ARG A 42 -46.32 -2.60 -17.37
N VAL A 43 -46.95 -1.63 -18.04
CA VAL A 43 -46.39 -1.05 -19.28
C VAL A 43 -45.04 -0.37 -19.00
N ARG A 44 -44.95 0.46 -17.95
CA ARG A 44 -43.72 1.16 -17.57
C ARG A 44 -42.58 0.20 -17.22
N GLU A 45 -42.82 -0.73 -16.31
CA GLU A 45 -41.78 -1.64 -15.81
C GLU A 45 -41.35 -2.65 -16.87
N MET A 46 -42.27 -3.16 -17.70
CA MET A 46 -41.90 -4.02 -18.85
C MET A 46 -41.04 -3.28 -19.87
N GLN A 47 -41.30 -1.99 -20.09
CA GLN A 47 -40.44 -1.17 -20.95
C GLN A 47 -39.05 -1.00 -20.33
N ARG A 48 -38.95 -0.72 -19.04
CA ARG A 48 -37.66 -0.64 -18.32
C ARG A 48 -36.90 -1.97 -18.36
N GLU A 49 -37.59 -3.09 -18.20
CA GLU A 49 -37.01 -4.43 -18.30
C GLU A 49 -36.48 -4.71 -19.72
N ARG A 50 -37.27 -4.40 -20.75
CA ARG A 50 -36.85 -4.50 -22.16
C ARG A 50 -35.63 -3.62 -22.46
N LEU A 51 -35.61 -2.42 -21.92
CA LEU A 51 -34.47 -1.49 -21.98
C LEU A 51 -33.34 -1.86 -21.02
N ARG A 52 -33.46 -2.97 -20.28
CA ARG A 52 -32.43 -3.52 -19.41
C ARG A 52 -32.03 -2.56 -18.27
N GLN A 53 -32.93 -1.68 -17.85
CA GLN A 53 -32.73 -0.62 -16.86
C GLN A 53 -32.96 -1.06 -15.41
N VAL A 54 -33.48 -2.27 -15.21
CA VAL A 54 -33.79 -2.85 -13.90
C VAL A 54 -33.09 -4.18 -13.70
N GLY A 55 -32.90 -4.57 -12.46
CA GLY A 55 -32.34 -5.85 -12.06
C GLY A 55 -32.69 -6.18 -10.62
N VAL A 56 -31.83 -6.96 -9.98
CA VAL A 56 -32.02 -7.43 -8.61
C VAL A 56 -30.82 -7.12 -7.74
N ILE A 57 -31.04 -7.06 -6.43
CA ILE A 57 -29.99 -7.01 -5.41
C ILE A 57 -30.05 -8.24 -4.51
N HIS A 58 -28.97 -8.51 -3.81
CA HIS A 58 -28.92 -9.53 -2.78
C HIS A 58 -28.77 -8.87 -1.41
N ALA A 59 -29.47 -9.40 -0.40
CA ALA A 59 -29.34 -8.98 0.99
C ALA A 59 -29.36 -10.17 1.95
N THR A 60 -28.91 -9.97 3.18
CA THR A 60 -28.89 -10.99 4.23
C THR A 60 -29.45 -10.43 5.53
N THR A 61 -30.11 -11.27 6.31
CA THR A 61 -30.69 -10.89 7.62
C THR A 61 -29.64 -10.86 8.74
N SER A 62 -28.55 -11.62 8.59
CA SER A 62 -27.48 -11.66 9.58
C SER A 62 -26.09 -11.85 8.96
N LYS A 63 -25.05 -11.64 9.79
CA LYS A 63 -23.66 -11.98 9.43
C LYS A 63 -23.47 -13.50 9.29
N GLU A 64 -24.19 -14.29 10.08
CA GLU A 64 -24.16 -15.75 10.00
C GLU A 64 -24.70 -16.25 8.65
N MET A 65 -25.86 -15.74 8.22
CA MET A 65 -26.42 -16.05 6.91
C MET A 65 -25.43 -15.71 5.78
N LEU A 66 -24.77 -14.54 5.89
CA LEU A 66 -23.75 -14.12 4.92
C LEU A 66 -22.57 -15.09 4.86
N VAL A 67 -22.03 -15.50 6.01
CA VAL A 67 -20.89 -16.43 6.09
C VAL A 67 -21.25 -17.81 5.55
N ASN A 68 -22.48 -18.27 5.78
CA ASN A 68 -22.99 -19.55 5.29
C ASN A 68 -23.39 -19.51 3.80
N GLY A 69 -23.15 -18.40 3.10
CA GLY A 69 -23.47 -18.27 1.68
C GLY A 69 -24.97 -18.08 1.39
N GLY A 70 -25.79 -17.77 2.39
CA GLY A 70 -27.20 -17.44 2.23
C GLY A 70 -27.40 -16.01 1.68
N SER A 71 -28.48 -15.81 0.93
CA SER A 71 -29.00 -14.46 0.60
C SER A 71 -30.46 -14.51 0.17
N ILE A 72 -31.15 -13.38 0.33
CA ILE A 72 -32.49 -13.10 -0.15
C ILE A 72 -32.35 -12.16 -1.36
N VAL A 73 -33.16 -12.38 -2.40
CA VAL A 73 -33.13 -11.57 -3.62
C VAL A 73 -34.31 -10.62 -3.67
N PHE A 74 -34.03 -9.35 -3.94
CA PHE A 74 -35.04 -8.31 -4.09
C PHE A 74 -35.02 -7.76 -5.52
N SER A 75 -36.20 -7.71 -6.13
CA SER A 75 -36.43 -7.13 -7.47
C SER A 75 -37.28 -5.85 -7.45
N SER A 76 -37.84 -5.48 -6.30
CA SER A 76 -38.63 -4.25 -6.16
C SER A 76 -38.35 -3.51 -4.85
N PHE A 77 -38.44 -2.18 -4.90
CA PHE A 77 -38.32 -1.31 -3.73
C PHE A 77 -39.43 -1.56 -2.72
N GLU A 78 -40.68 -1.77 -3.17
CA GLU A 78 -41.81 -2.12 -2.28
C GLU A 78 -41.52 -3.34 -1.41
N THR A 79 -41.01 -4.44 -1.99
CA THR A 79 -40.68 -5.65 -1.22
C THR A 79 -39.49 -5.42 -0.30
N LEU A 80 -38.48 -4.67 -0.76
CA LEU A 80 -37.30 -4.36 0.05
C LEU A 80 -37.66 -3.51 1.26
N GLU A 81 -38.45 -2.45 1.08
CA GLU A 81 -38.86 -1.53 2.14
C GLU A 81 -39.59 -2.26 3.26
N ARG A 82 -40.47 -3.21 2.93
CA ARG A 82 -41.20 -4.04 3.91
C ARG A 82 -40.30 -4.91 4.79
N GLN A 83 -39.11 -5.27 4.30
CA GLN A 83 -38.19 -6.14 5.03
C GLN A 83 -36.95 -5.40 5.54
N LEU A 84 -36.83 -4.10 5.29
CA LEU A 84 -35.60 -3.35 5.46
C LEU A 84 -35.04 -3.41 6.88
N GLU A 85 -35.92 -3.32 7.88
CA GLU A 85 -35.57 -3.40 9.31
C GLU A 85 -34.99 -4.77 9.72
N ASN A 86 -35.28 -5.83 8.97
CA ASN A 86 -34.82 -7.19 9.24
C ASN A 86 -33.52 -7.54 8.49
N LEU A 87 -32.97 -6.61 7.70
CA LEU A 87 -31.78 -6.82 6.90
C LEU A 87 -30.54 -6.26 7.59
N SER A 88 -29.42 -6.94 7.40
CA SER A 88 -28.13 -6.59 8.02
C SER A 88 -27.07 -6.20 7.00
N HIS A 89 -27.03 -6.86 5.85
CA HIS A 89 -26.07 -6.63 4.79
C HIS A 89 -26.76 -6.70 3.43
N TRP A 90 -26.17 -6.04 2.44
CA TRP A 90 -26.65 -6.02 1.07
C TRP A 90 -25.51 -5.79 0.07
N THR A 91 -25.77 -6.08 -1.19
CA THR A 91 -24.90 -5.69 -2.29
C THR A 91 -25.40 -4.36 -2.88
N PRO A 92 -24.59 -3.29 -2.84
CA PRO A 92 -24.95 -2.01 -3.46
C PRO A 92 -24.68 -2.03 -4.97
N GLN A 93 -24.82 -3.19 -5.59
CA GLN A 93 -24.63 -3.44 -7.02
C GLN A 93 -25.87 -4.17 -7.53
N VAL A 94 -26.24 -3.90 -8.78
CA VAL A 94 -27.46 -4.49 -9.37
C VAL A 94 -27.07 -5.60 -10.34
N TYR A 95 -27.70 -6.76 -10.19
CA TYR A 95 -27.45 -7.97 -10.96
C TYR A 95 -28.52 -8.17 -12.03
N MET A 96 -28.19 -8.88 -13.11
CA MET A 96 -29.15 -9.11 -14.21
C MET A 96 -30.28 -10.05 -13.80
N TRP A 97 -29.95 -11.04 -12.97
CA TRP A 97 -30.85 -12.01 -12.34
C TRP A 97 -30.23 -12.45 -11.01
N GLY A 98 -31.00 -13.11 -10.16
CA GLY A 98 -30.49 -13.69 -8.92
C GLY A 98 -31.50 -14.66 -8.34
N LYS A 99 -31.02 -15.62 -7.56
CA LYS A 99 -31.84 -16.47 -6.69
C LYS A 99 -31.22 -16.51 -5.30
N GLU A 100 -31.91 -17.20 -4.38
CA GLU A 100 -31.43 -17.40 -3.01
C GLU A 100 -30.04 -18.05 -2.98
N ASN A 101 -29.37 -17.98 -1.83
CA ASN A 101 -28.06 -18.61 -1.61
C ASN A 101 -26.97 -18.15 -2.59
N ASN A 102 -27.00 -16.85 -2.94
CA ASN A 102 -26.01 -16.18 -3.78
C ASN A 102 -25.97 -16.67 -5.23
N GLU A 103 -26.98 -17.43 -5.68
CA GLU A 103 -27.11 -17.79 -7.08
C GLU A 103 -27.23 -16.55 -7.96
N GLY A 104 -26.35 -16.45 -8.96
CA GLY A 104 -26.25 -15.28 -9.82
C GLY A 104 -25.38 -14.15 -9.26
N ARG A 105 -24.89 -14.23 -8.02
CA ARG A 105 -24.01 -13.20 -7.46
C ARG A 105 -22.54 -13.34 -7.93
N ILE A 106 -22.34 -13.32 -9.24
CA ILE A 106 -21.03 -13.37 -9.89
C ILE A 106 -20.75 -12.08 -10.65
N PHE A 107 -19.48 -11.77 -10.88
CA PHE A 107 -19.06 -10.54 -11.54
C PHE A 107 -19.64 -10.40 -12.95
N GLU A 108 -19.68 -11.50 -13.69
CA GLU A 108 -20.22 -11.64 -15.05
C GLU A 108 -21.74 -11.40 -15.10
N ASN A 109 -22.42 -11.43 -13.96
CA ASN A 109 -23.86 -11.17 -13.85
C ASN A 109 -24.19 -9.79 -13.25
N ILE A 110 -23.19 -9.01 -12.85
CA ILE A 110 -23.44 -7.61 -12.46
C ILE A 110 -23.94 -6.87 -13.69
N ARG A 111 -25.11 -6.24 -13.57
CA ARG A 111 -25.73 -5.37 -14.58
C ARG A 111 -25.19 -3.94 -14.47
N PHE A 112 -25.16 -3.42 -13.25
CA PHE A 112 -24.72 -2.06 -12.95
C PHE A 112 -23.73 -2.08 -11.79
N ILE A 113 -22.52 -1.59 -12.03
CA ILE A 113 -21.64 -1.17 -10.94
C ILE A 113 -21.96 0.30 -10.65
N THR A 114 -22.70 0.55 -9.57
CA THR A 114 -23.28 1.87 -9.28
C THR A 114 -22.44 2.68 -8.30
N CYS A 115 -21.73 2.03 -7.39
CA CYS A 115 -20.82 2.67 -6.45
C CYS A 115 -19.63 1.76 -6.10
N ALA A 116 -18.61 2.33 -5.46
CA ALA A 116 -17.54 1.58 -4.81
C ALA A 116 -17.64 1.73 -3.30
N GLY A 117 -17.60 0.62 -2.57
CA GLY A 117 -17.58 0.61 -1.10
C GLY A 117 -16.16 0.44 -0.56
N ILE A 118 -15.89 1.12 0.54
CA ILE A 118 -14.65 1.03 1.31
C ILE A 118 -15.03 0.73 2.75
N GLU A 119 -14.28 -0.15 3.39
CA GLU A 119 -14.48 -0.57 4.78
C GLU A 119 -13.15 -0.57 5.50
N ILE A 120 -13.16 -0.11 6.75
CA ILE A 120 -12.04 -0.31 7.66
C ILE A 120 -12.55 -0.80 9.01
N ASP A 121 -11.81 -1.73 9.62
CA ASP A 121 -12.07 -2.25 10.98
C ASP A 121 -11.47 -1.32 12.05
N SER A 122 -11.79 -0.03 11.97
CA SER A 122 -11.42 0.97 12.97
C SER A 122 -12.45 2.10 13.02
N LYS A 123 -12.76 2.58 14.22
CA LYS A 123 -13.66 3.72 14.44
C LYS A 123 -12.90 5.01 14.14
N ILE A 124 -13.09 5.53 12.93
CA ILE A 124 -12.66 6.88 12.55
C ILE A 124 -13.88 7.76 12.30
N SER A 125 -13.73 9.05 12.54
CA SER A 125 -14.76 10.06 12.33
C SER A 125 -14.94 10.42 10.84
N VAL A 126 -16.11 10.98 10.50
CA VAL A 126 -16.44 11.42 9.13
C VAL A 126 -15.41 12.42 8.62
N GLU A 127 -14.95 13.33 9.48
CA GLU A 127 -13.94 14.33 9.17
C GLU A 127 -12.60 13.70 8.80
N GLU A 128 -12.24 12.57 9.43
CA GLU A 128 -11.01 11.84 9.11
C GLU A 128 -11.08 11.19 7.73
N ILE A 129 -12.26 10.67 7.36
CA ILE A 129 -12.50 10.12 6.01
C ILE A 129 -12.42 11.24 4.96
N MET A 130 -13.07 12.38 5.21
CA MET A 130 -13.03 13.54 4.31
C MET A 130 -11.61 14.07 4.13
N TYR A 131 -10.87 14.20 5.23
CA TYR A 131 -9.49 14.63 5.21
C TYR A 131 -8.62 13.63 4.43
N ALA A 132 -8.79 12.33 4.65
CA ALA A 132 -8.07 11.30 3.90
C ALA A 132 -8.38 11.38 2.39
N ALA A 133 -9.65 11.57 2.02
CA ALA A 133 -10.05 11.75 0.63
C ALA A 133 -9.33 12.95 -0.02
N ALA A 134 -9.34 14.11 0.64
CA ALA A 134 -8.64 15.29 0.17
C ALA A 134 -7.14 15.05 -0.03
N MET A 135 -6.49 14.37 0.92
CA MET A 135 -5.05 14.05 0.83
C MET A 135 -4.70 13.02 -0.24
N ILE A 136 -5.65 12.19 -0.66
CA ILE A 136 -5.51 11.25 -1.77
C ILE A 136 -5.79 11.95 -3.12
N GLY A 137 -6.40 13.13 -3.09
CA GLY A 137 -6.89 13.83 -4.28
C GLY A 137 -8.23 13.29 -4.78
N LEU A 138 -9.06 12.79 -3.86
CA LEU A 138 -10.43 12.34 -4.12
C LEU A 138 -11.43 13.36 -3.58
N PRO A 139 -12.63 13.46 -4.17
CA PRO A 139 -13.74 14.17 -3.54
C PRO A 139 -14.13 13.49 -2.23
N TYR A 140 -14.91 14.18 -1.41
CA TYR A 140 -15.47 13.59 -0.19
C TYR A 140 -16.45 12.44 -0.53
N PRO A 141 -16.65 11.45 0.36
CA PRO A 141 -17.49 10.28 0.09
C PRO A 141 -18.98 10.66 -0.06
N THR A 142 -19.74 9.85 -0.78
CA THR A 142 -21.19 10.07 -0.96
C THR A 142 -21.99 9.65 0.28
N LEU A 143 -21.64 8.52 0.88
CA LEU A 143 -22.31 7.96 2.06
C LEU A 143 -21.26 7.44 3.03
N VAL A 144 -21.45 7.69 4.32
CA VAL A 144 -20.66 7.07 5.41
C VAL A 144 -21.63 6.38 6.36
N LEU A 145 -21.32 5.13 6.69
CA LEU A 145 -22.06 4.27 7.59
C LEU A 145 -21.21 3.89 8.81
N ASP A 146 -21.84 3.89 9.97
CA ASP A 146 -21.33 3.27 11.17
C ASP A 146 -21.48 1.74 11.09
N THR A 147 -20.46 1.00 11.52
CA THR A 147 -20.54 -0.46 11.64
C THR A 147 -20.05 -0.91 13.01
N PRO A 148 -20.44 -2.10 13.51
CA PRO A 148 -20.02 -2.52 14.86
C PRO A 148 -18.51 -2.51 15.12
N ARG A 149 -17.68 -2.75 14.09
CA ARG A 149 -16.21 -2.82 14.22
C ARG A 149 -15.46 -1.62 13.66
N GLY A 150 -16.14 -0.73 12.94
CA GLY A 150 -15.48 0.39 12.28
C GLY A 150 -16.47 1.25 11.51
N VAL A 151 -16.10 1.61 10.29
CA VAL A 151 -16.90 2.46 9.41
C VAL A 151 -16.80 1.97 7.97
N GLN A 152 -17.87 2.20 7.21
CA GLN A 152 -17.95 1.93 5.79
C GLN A 152 -18.31 3.22 5.05
N TRP A 153 -17.79 3.43 3.86
CA TRP A 153 -18.21 4.57 3.04
C TRP A 153 -18.22 4.24 1.56
N PHE A 154 -18.96 5.04 0.80
CA PHE A 154 -19.26 4.77 -0.60
C PHE A 154 -18.97 5.98 -1.48
N TYR A 155 -18.45 5.69 -2.67
CA TYR A 155 -18.41 6.64 -3.78
C TYR A 155 -19.45 6.25 -4.81
N LYS A 156 -20.53 7.03 -4.92
CA LYS A 156 -21.55 6.83 -5.94
C LYS A 156 -21.07 7.35 -7.28
N PHE A 157 -21.10 6.51 -8.31
CA PHE A 157 -20.79 6.94 -9.67
C PHE A 157 -21.98 7.69 -10.27
N GLU A 158 -21.73 8.81 -10.93
CA GLU A 158 -22.75 9.59 -11.65
C GLU A 158 -23.48 8.70 -12.66
N THR A 159 -22.71 8.04 -13.53
CA THR A 159 -23.21 7.04 -14.48
C THR A 159 -22.69 5.65 -14.12
N PRO A 160 -23.55 4.63 -13.92
CA PRO A 160 -23.07 3.30 -13.57
C PRO A 160 -22.18 2.71 -14.66
N PHE A 161 -21.17 1.93 -14.28
CA PHE A 161 -20.46 1.12 -15.25
C PHE A 161 -21.36 -0.05 -15.64
N ALA A 162 -21.87 -0.02 -16.87
CA ALA A 162 -22.92 -0.89 -17.37
C ALA A 162 -22.62 -1.45 -18.76
N GLY A 163 -23.37 -2.48 -19.17
CA GLY A 163 -23.30 -3.04 -20.52
C GLY A 163 -22.14 -4.02 -20.71
N SER A 164 -21.13 -3.66 -21.52
CA SER A 164 -20.07 -4.58 -21.92
C SER A 164 -19.22 -5.09 -20.75
N LEU A 165 -18.62 -6.29 -20.90
CA LEU A 165 -17.64 -6.80 -19.92
C LEU A 165 -16.46 -5.83 -19.72
N LYS A 166 -16.08 -5.08 -20.77
CA LYS A 166 -15.05 -4.04 -20.71
C LYS A 166 -15.43 -2.90 -19.77
N ALA A 167 -16.67 -2.42 -19.84
CA ALA A 167 -17.17 -1.38 -18.95
C ALA A 167 -17.19 -1.86 -17.49
N ARG A 168 -17.65 -3.10 -17.24
CA ARG A 168 -17.67 -3.67 -15.89
C ARG A 168 -16.27 -3.87 -15.32
N ARG A 169 -15.31 -4.32 -16.14
CA ARG A 169 -13.89 -4.41 -15.74
C ARG A 169 -13.31 -3.03 -15.42
N ALA A 170 -13.71 -1.98 -16.14
CA ALA A 170 -13.33 -0.61 -15.83
C ALA A 170 -13.89 -0.15 -14.47
N GLY A 171 -15.17 -0.43 -14.19
CA GLY A 171 -15.77 -0.13 -12.87
C GLY A 171 -15.12 -0.90 -11.73
N LYS A 172 -14.78 -2.18 -11.94
CA LYS A 172 -14.02 -2.98 -10.97
C LYS A 172 -12.65 -2.38 -10.66
N LEU A 173 -11.91 -1.98 -11.70
CA LEU A 173 -10.62 -1.31 -11.53
C LEU A 173 -10.77 -0.04 -10.70
N VAL A 174 -11.76 0.80 -10.98
CA VAL A 174 -12.02 2.03 -10.21
C VAL A 174 -12.27 1.70 -8.74
N ALA A 175 -13.12 0.72 -8.46
CA ALA A 175 -13.45 0.32 -7.09
C ALA A 175 -12.20 -0.20 -6.33
N GLU A 176 -11.36 -1.02 -6.99
CA GLU A 176 -10.12 -1.54 -6.42
C GLU A 176 -9.07 -0.44 -6.17
N GLU A 177 -8.94 0.53 -7.08
CA GLU A 177 -7.99 1.65 -6.93
C GLU A 177 -8.43 2.63 -5.84
N LEU A 178 -9.74 2.93 -5.74
CA LEU A 178 -10.30 3.75 -4.66
C LEU A 178 -10.02 3.13 -3.30
N LYS A 179 -10.42 1.86 -3.12
CA LYS A 179 -10.14 1.11 -1.90
C LYS A 179 -8.64 1.08 -1.59
N GLY A 180 -7.81 0.73 -2.58
CA GLY A 180 -6.37 0.65 -2.42
C GLY A 180 -5.75 1.96 -1.96
N ALA A 181 -6.27 3.11 -2.41
CA ALA A 181 -5.77 4.41 -1.99
C ALA A 181 -6.04 4.70 -0.51
N PHE A 182 -7.24 4.38 -0.02
CA PHE A 182 -7.57 4.55 1.39
C PHE A 182 -6.84 3.55 2.27
N VAL A 183 -6.70 2.30 1.84
CA VAL A 183 -5.92 1.28 2.56
C VAL A 183 -4.46 1.71 2.72
N GLU A 184 -3.84 2.18 1.64
CA GLU A 184 -2.44 2.68 1.67
C GLU A 184 -2.29 3.94 2.54
N PHE A 185 -3.30 4.82 2.59
CA PHE A 185 -3.22 6.07 3.34
C PHE A 185 -3.55 5.89 4.84
N LEU A 186 -4.57 5.10 5.16
CA LEU A 186 -5.07 4.89 6.53
C LEU A 186 -4.42 3.69 7.23
N GLY A 187 -3.77 2.78 6.50
CA GLY A 187 -3.14 1.59 7.06
C GLY A 187 -4.13 0.49 7.48
N ALA A 188 -5.24 0.34 6.75
CA ALA A 188 -6.31 -0.62 7.07
C ALA A 188 -6.08 -2.01 6.45
N ASP A 189 -6.85 -3.01 6.90
CA ASP A 189 -6.81 -4.37 6.33
C ASP A 189 -7.39 -4.40 4.90
N ALA A 190 -6.69 -5.08 3.99
CA ALA A 190 -6.95 -5.07 2.55
C ALA A 190 -7.95 -6.15 2.10
N SER A 191 -8.62 -6.86 3.00
CA SER A 191 -9.40 -8.07 2.66
C SER A 191 -10.82 -7.81 2.09
N CYS A 192 -11.42 -6.63 2.32
CA CYS A 192 -12.82 -6.36 1.92
C CYS A 192 -13.00 -6.22 0.39
N ASN A 193 -13.99 -6.87 -0.23
CA ASN A 193 -14.29 -6.70 -1.65
C ASN A 193 -15.06 -5.37 -1.89
N PRO A 194 -14.53 -4.40 -2.68
CA PRO A 194 -15.16 -3.10 -2.85
C PRO A 194 -16.50 -3.12 -3.62
N LEU A 195 -16.86 -4.26 -4.22
CA LEU A 195 -18.14 -4.53 -4.87
C LEU A 195 -18.96 -5.61 -4.14
N GLY A 196 -18.55 -5.98 -2.92
CA GLY A 196 -19.11 -7.07 -2.14
C GLY A 196 -20.36 -6.71 -1.34
N TYR A 197 -20.54 -7.43 -0.24
CA TYR A 197 -21.57 -7.14 0.75
C TYR A 197 -21.10 -6.04 1.70
N PHE A 198 -22.00 -5.11 2.00
CA PHE A 198 -21.80 -4.04 2.97
C PHE A 198 -22.98 -3.96 3.93
N ARG A 199 -22.87 -3.17 5.00
CA ARG A 199 -24.01 -2.87 5.86
C ARG A 199 -25.09 -2.17 5.07
N ILE A 200 -26.33 -2.58 5.31
CA ILE A 200 -27.48 -1.90 4.72
C ILE A 200 -27.68 -0.55 5.43
N PRO A 201 -27.89 0.55 4.69
CA PRO A 201 -28.18 1.84 5.29
C PRO A 201 -29.47 1.77 6.12
N ASN A 202 -29.45 2.40 7.28
CA ASN A 202 -30.62 2.69 8.10
C ASN A 202 -30.43 4.02 8.84
N GLU A 203 -31.51 4.55 9.40
CA GLU A 203 -31.56 5.85 10.05
C GLU A 203 -30.56 5.97 11.22
N ASN A 204 -30.20 4.85 11.85
CA ASN A 204 -29.29 4.82 13.01
C ASN A 204 -27.81 4.70 12.62
N ASN A 205 -27.51 4.14 11.45
CA ASN A 205 -26.12 3.88 11.03
C ASN A 205 -25.60 4.87 9.99
N ILE A 206 -26.44 5.74 9.42
CA ILE A 206 -25.98 6.77 8.48
C ILE A 206 -25.31 7.90 9.26
N LEU A 207 -23.99 8.04 9.08
CA LEU A 207 -23.19 9.10 9.70
C LEU A 207 -23.09 10.35 8.81
N PHE A 208 -23.11 10.16 7.49
CA PHE A 208 -23.01 11.25 6.53
C PHE A 208 -23.65 10.84 5.20
N LEU A 209 -24.38 11.75 4.57
CA LEU A 209 -24.93 11.58 3.23
C LEU A 209 -24.74 12.88 2.43
N SER A 210 -24.26 12.75 1.21
CA SER A 210 -24.27 13.82 0.20
C SER A 210 -24.95 13.36 -1.07
N LYS A 211 -25.50 14.33 -1.81
CA LYS A 211 -26.06 14.11 -3.15
C LYS A 211 -24.97 14.11 -4.24
N ASP A 212 -23.74 14.50 -3.89
CA ASP A 212 -22.64 14.57 -4.82
C ASP A 212 -22.18 13.17 -5.24
N THR A 213 -22.06 13.00 -6.55
CA THR A 213 -21.58 11.78 -7.20
C THR A 213 -20.23 12.03 -7.85
N ILE A 214 -19.44 10.99 -8.01
CA ILE A 214 -18.18 11.06 -8.75
C ILE A 214 -18.41 10.76 -10.24
N SER A 215 -17.88 11.61 -11.11
CA SER A 215 -17.91 11.35 -12.56
C SER A 215 -17.17 10.04 -12.86
N SER A 216 -17.85 9.14 -13.58
CA SER A 216 -17.33 7.80 -13.88
C SER A 216 -16.13 7.85 -14.82
N GLU A 217 -16.11 8.82 -15.74
CA GLU A 217 -15.00 9.07 -16.65
C GLU A 217 -13.77 9.58 -15.90
N TRP A 218 -13.97 10.57 -15.03
CA TRP A 218 -12.91 11.10 -14.16
C TRP A 218 -12.35 10.01 -13.26
N ALA A 219 -13.22 9.22 -12.60
CA ALA A 219 -12.81 8.16 -11.70
C ALA A 219 -11.99 7.08 -12.43
N LEU A 220 -12.36 6.74 -13.66
CA LEU A 220 -11.61 5.81 -14.50
C LEU A 220 -10.25 6.38 -14.93
N ALA A 221 -10.18 7.66 -15.27
CA ALA A 221 -8.92 8.32 -15.60
C ALA A 221 -7.97 8.36 -14.40
N TRP A 222 -8.49 8.76 -13.23
CA TRP A 222 -7.76 8.77 -11.96
C TRP A 222 -7.25 7.37 -11.59
N ALA A 223 -8.10 6.34 -11.67
CA ALA A 223 -7.75 4.95 -11.37
C ALA A 223 -6.64 4.44 -12.30
N LYS A 224 -6.71 4.72 -13.60
CA LYS A 224 -5.66 4.35 -14.56
C LYS A 224 -4.34 5.05 -14.27
N GLN A 225 -4.37 6.33 -13.90
CA GLN A 225 -3.16 7.07 -13.54
C GLN A 225 -2.48 6.47 -12.30
N ARG A 226 -3.26 6.20 -11.26
CA ARG A 226 -2.77 5.58 -10.02
C ARG A 226 -2.21 4.19 -10.26
N ALA A 227 -2.92 3.33 -11.00
CA ALA A 227 -2.45 1.99 -11.36
C ALA A 227 -1.10 2.03 -12.10
N ARG A 228 -0.91 2.99 -13.01
CA ARG A 228 0.37 3.20 -13.72
C ARG A 228 1.49 3.62 -12.77
N GLN A 229 1.22 4.57 -11.86
CA GLN A 229 2.20 5.01 -10.87
C GLN A 229 2.64 3.85 -9.97
N ARG A 230 1.70 3.02 -9.49
CA ARG A 230 2.01 1.84 -8.66
C ARG A 230 2.89 0.82 -9.40
N LYS A 231 2.62 0.59 -10.69
CA LYS A 231 3.47 -0.26 -11.54
C LYS A 231 4.87 0.31 -11.68
N ARG A 232 5.01 1.62 -11.96
CA ARG A 232 6.32 2.29 -12.06
C ARG A 232 7.11 2.18 -10.77
N THR A 233 6.50 2.42 -9.60
CA THR A 233 7.18 2.26 -8.31
C THR A 233 7.61 0.81 -8.03
N LYS A 234 6.88 -0.20 -8.51
CA LYS A 234 7.30 -1.61 -8.40
C LYS A 234 8.45 -1.97 -9.35
N LEU A 235 8.47 -1.37 -10.54
CA LEU A 235 9.57 -1.53 -11.51
C LEU A 235 10.84 -0.80 -11.06
N GLU A 236 10.70 0.39 -10.49
CA GLU A 236 11.81 1.19 -9.93
C GLU A 236 12.34 0.59 -8.61
N CYS A 237 11.48 -0.05 -7.82
CA CYS A 237 11.88 -0.86 -6.65
C CYS A 237 12.15 -2.32 -7.07
N GLY A 238 12.83 -2.52 -8.20
CA GLY A 238 13.04 -3.81 -8.84
C GLY A 238 13.67 -4.85 -7.93
N THR A 239 12.85 -5.61 -7.21
CA THR A 239 13.15 -7.00 -6.89
C THR A 239 13.00 -7.77 -8.18
N THR A 240 14.07 -7.81 -8.96
CA THR A 240 14.33 -8.92 -9.87
C THR A 240 14.24 -10.19 -9.05
N ILE A 241 13.12 -10.90 -9.15
CA ILE A 241 13.03 -12.30 -8.74
C ILE A 241 13.89 -13.05 -9.75
N PHE A 242 15.21 -13.06 -9.52
CA PHE A 242 16.04 -14.11 -10.06
C PHE A 242 15.52 -15.40 -9.43
N LYS A 243 15.11 -16.36 -10.26
CA LYS A 243 15.05 -17.76 -9.79
C LYS A 243 16.41 -18.03 -9.16
N LYS A 244 16.48 -18.24 -7.84
CA LYS A 244 17.71 -18.62 -7.16
C LYS A 244 18.13 -19.98 -7.71
N GLN A 245 19.03 -19.99 -8.67
CA GLN A 245 19.80 -21.18 -8.99
C GLN A 245 20.59 -21.54 -7.71
N GLY A 246 20.60 -22.80 -7.27
CA GLY A 246 21.40 -23.22 -6.12
C GLY A 246 22.89 -23.09 -6.43
N ILE A 247 23.75 -22.99 -5.41
CA ILE A 247 25.20 -22.98 -5.65
C ILE A 247 25.66 -24.31 -6.24
N MET A 248 25.00 -25.41 -5.87
CA MET A 248 25.28 -26.75 -6.41
C MET A 248 24.91 -26.89 -7.89
N ASP A 249 24.08 -25.97 -8.43
CA ASP A 249 23.74 -25.92 -9.84
C ASP A 249 24.73 -25.10 -10.69
N ASP A 250 25.73 -24.46 -10.06
CA ASP A 250 26.73 -23.71 -10.77
C ASP A 250 27.62 -24.63 -11.63
N PRO A 251 27.88 -24.29 -12.91
CA PRO A 251 28.72 -25.09 -13.79
C PRO A 251 30.11 -25.40 -13.22
N ALA A 252 30.70 -24.48 -12.44
CA ALA A 252 32.00 -24.72 -11.82
C ALA A 252 31.92 -25.77 -10.71
N ILE A 253 30.86 -25.75 -9.90
CA ILE A 253 30.64 -26.76 -8.86
C ILE A 253 30.37 -28.13 -9.47
N ARG A 254 29.57 -28.20 -10.54
CA ARG A 254 29.33 -29.46 -11.27
C ARG A 254 30.60 -30.02 -11.90
N ALA A 255 31.46 -29.17 -12.47
CA ALA A 255 32.75 -29.59 -13.02
C ALA A 255 33.65 -30.23 -11.95
N ILE A 256 33.60 -29.76 -10.69
CA ILE A 256 34.31 -30.38 -9.58
C ILE A 256 33.72 -31.77 -9.27
N ILE A 257 32.39 -31.89 -9.24
CA ILE A 257 31.69 -33.15 -8.92
C ILE A 257 31.99 -34.21 -10.00
N GLU A 258 31.96 -33.82 -11.27
CA GLU A 258 32.19 -34.70 -12.43
C GLU A 258 33.66 -35.12 -12.60
N ASN A 259 34.61 -34.42 -11.95
CA ASN A 259 36.03 -34.72 -12.03
C ASN A 259 36.45 -35.90 -11.15
N VAL A 260 36.09 -37.12 -11.59
CA VAL A 260 36.43 -38.38 -10.91
C VAL A 260 37.94 -38.71 -10.90
N LEU A 261 38.75 -37.97 -11.68
CA LEU A 261 40.21 -38.17 -11.80
C LEU A 261 41.02 -37.25 -10.89
N ILE A 262 40.37 -36.40 -10.08
CA ILE A 262 41.03 -35.45 -9.19
C ILE A 262 42.03 -36.14 -8.25
N LYS A 263 43.28 -35.65 -8.27
CA LYS A 263 44.38 -36.13 -7.41
C LYS A 263 44.89 -34.98 -6.56
N GLY A 264 45.45 -35.30 -5.41
CA GLY A 264 46.15 -34.32 -4.56
C GLY A 264 47.57 -34.78 -4.30
N GLN A 265 48.52 -33.86 -4.44
CA GLN A 265 49.90 -33.98 -3.97
C GLN A 265 50.23 -32.80 -3.05
N ARG A 266 51.32 -32.87 -2.28
CA ARG A 266 51.73 -31.80 -1.37
C ARG A 266 52.00 -30.52 -2.18
N GLY A 267 51.23 -29.46 -1.91
CA GLY A 267 51.32 -28.18 -2.62
C GLY A 267 50.42 -28.05 -3.85
N GLN A 268 49.61 -29.06 -4.19
CA GLN A 268 48.62 -29.00 -5.26
C GLN A 268 47.20 -29.07 -4.69
N ILE A 269 46.30 -28.25 -5.24
CA ILE A 269 44.87 -28.36 -4.94
C ILE A 269 44.35 -29.69 -5.51
N GLY A 270 43.49 -30.37 -4.76
CA GLY A 270 43.10 -31.75 -5.07
C GLY A 270 41.97 -32.22 -4.15
N ARG A 271 41.81 -33.54 -4.02
CA ARG A 271 40.69 -34.23 -3.31
C ARG A 271 40.26 -33.56 -2.00
N ASN A 272 41.19 -33.33 -1.08
CA ASN A 272 40.87 -32.76 0.23
C ASN A 272 40.27 -31.35 0.12
N ASN A 273 40.78 -30.55 -0.80
CA ASN A 273 40.29 -29.19 -1.05
C ASN A 273 38.92 -29.23 -1.76
N ALA A 274 38.69 -30.21 -2.65
CA ALA A 274 37.40 -30.41 -3.29
C ALA A 274 36.31 -30.80 -2.27
N ILE A 275 36.57 -31.79 -1.40
CA ILE A 275 35.64 -32.17 -0.32
C ILE A 275 35.34 -30.96 0.57
N PHE A 276 36.36 -30.21 0.98
CA PHE A 276 36.17 -29.02 1.80
C PHE A 276 35.31 -27.95 1.10
N THR A 277 35.57 -27.70 -0.18
CA THR A 277 34.87 -26.71 -0.99
C THR A 277 33.41 -27.09 -1.24
N LEU A 278 33.16 -28.35 -1.60
CA LEU A 278 31.81 -28.89 -1.78
C LEU A 278 31.03 -28.92 -0.45
N SER A 279 31.70 -29.28 0.66
CA SER A 279 31.10 -29.21 2.00
C SER A 279 30.67 -27.79 2.36
N LEU A 280 31.46 -26.77 2.00
CA LEU A 280 31.08 -25.38 2.19
C LEU A 280 29.92 -24.94 1.29
N ALA A 281 29.83 -25.46 0.06
CA ALA A 281 28.72 -25.19 -0.84
C ALA A 281 27.41 -25.77 -0.29
N LEU A 282 27.42 -27.02 0.16
CA LEU A 282 26.26 -27.68 0.79
C LEU A 282 25.88 -27.01 2.12
N LYS A 283 26.85 -26.62 2.95
CA LYS A 283 26.62 -25.82 4.16
C LYS A 283 25.94 -24.49 3.82
N TYR A 284 26.35 -23.82 2.75
CA TYR A 284 25.75 -22.58 2.28
C TYR A 284 24.29 -22.78 1.80
N GLU A 285 23.95 -23.97 1.28
CA GLU A 285 22.57 -24.38 0.99
C GLU A 285 21.76 -24.81 2.22
N GLY A 286 22.39 -24.85 3.40
CA GLY A 286 21.74 -25.15 4.67
C GLY A 286 21.70 -26.64 5.04
N LYS A 287 22.53 -27.47 4.41
CA LYS A 287 22.68 -28.89 4.77
C LYS A 287 23.33 -29.07 6.14
N THR A 288 22.89 -30.08 6.86
CA THR A 288 23.43 -30.48 8.17
C THR A 288 24.78 -31.19 8.02
N GLU A 289 25.56 -31.28 9.11
CA GLU A 289 26.86 -31.97 9.09
C GLU A 289 26.73 -33.45 8.66
N GLU A 290 25.66 -34.12 9.10
CA GLU A 290 25.36 -35.52 8.75
C GLU A 290 25.04 -35.66 7.25
N GLU A 291 24.14 -34.83 6.71
CA GLU A 291 23.80 -34.85 5.28
C GLU A 291 25.00 -34.51 4.37
N ILE A 292 25.90 -33.64 4.84
CA ILE A 292 27.13 -33.29 4.11
C ILE A 292 28.09 -34.48 4.14
N LEU A 293 28.26 -35.13 5.29
CA LEU A 293 29.13 -36.27 5.44
C LEU A 293 28.70 -37.42 4.51
N ASP A 294 27.41 -37.74 4.50
CA ASP A 294 26.86 -38.80 3.64
C ASP A 294 27.12 -38.51 2.15
N GLN A 295 26.83 -37.28 1.71
CA GLN A 295 27.07 -36.88 0.30
C GLN A 295 28.56 -36.86 -0.07
N MET A 296 29.42 -36.45 0.86
CA MET A 296 30.87 -36.45 0.61
C MET A 296 31.47 -37.84 0.62
N ASP A 297 30.93 -38.77 1.42
CA ASP A 297 31.33 -40.18 1.38
C ASP A 297 30.87 -40.87 0.10
N GLU A 298 29.65 -40.60 -0.36
CA GLU A 298 29.13 -41.09 -1.65
C GLU A 298 29.98 -40.57 -2.80
N TRP A 299 30.21 -39.25 -2.86
CA TRP A 299 31.05 -38.64 -3.88
C TRP A 299 32.50 -39.15 -3.83
N ASN A 300 33.10 -39.25 -2.64
CA ASN A 300 34.45 -39.79 -2.47
C ASN A 300 34.56 -41.23 -2.97
N SER A 301 33.52 -42.05 -2.78
CA SER A 301 33.46 -43.44 -3.27
C SER A 301 33.40 -43.53 -4.79
N SER A 302 32.91 -42.48 -5.47
CA SER A 302 32.90 -42.39 -6.94
C SER A 302 34.26 -42.00 -7.54
N LEU A 303 35.20 -41.51 -6.73
CA LEU A 303 36.52 -41.08 -7.21
C LEU A 303 37.40 -42.28 -7.55
N ARG A 304 38.22 -42.14 -8.60
CA ARG A 304 39.23 -43.16 -8.95
C ARG A 304 40.29 -43.36 -7.86
N TYR A 305 40.51 -42.33 -7.05
CA TYR A 305 41.46 -42.32 -5.95
C TYR A 305 40.76 -41.80 -4.69
N PRO A 306 39.97 -42.61 -3.99
CA PRO A 306 39.28 -42.16 -2.79
C PRO A 306 40.27 -41.86 -1.66
N ILE A 307 39.82 -41.08 -0.66
CA ILE A 307 40.48 -40.97 0.65
C ILE A 307 39.72 -41.78 1.70
N THR A 308 40.31 -42.00 2.88
CA THR A 308 39.66 -42.77 3.94
C THR A 308 38.46 -42.01 4.52
N HIS A 309 37.41 -42.74 4.94
CA HIS A 309 36.23 -42.14 5.58
C HIS A 309 36.59 -41.24 6.78
N ASN A 310 37.56 -41.64 7.61
CA ASN A 310 38.04 -40.82 8.72
C ASN A 310 38.62 -39.47 8.26
N GLU A 311 39.25 -39.44 7.08
CA GLU A 311 39.77 -38.22 6.48
C GLU A 311 38.63 -37.33 5.95
N VAL A 312 37.62 -37.91 5.29
CA VAL A 312 36.41 -37.21 4.85
C VAL A 312 35.73 -36.55 6.05
N LYS A 313 35.47 -37.30 7.12
CA LYS A 313 34.88 -36.82 8.37
C LYS A 313 35.66 -35.65 8.97
N ARG A 314 36.99 -35.74 8.98
CA ARG A 314 37.86 -34.66 9.48
C ARG A 314 37.71 -33.36 8.66
N ILE A 315 37.62 -33.49 7.35
CA ILE A 315 37.49 -32.34 6.43
C ILE A 315 36.10 -31.70 6.56
N VAL A 316 35.03 -32.49 6.57
CA VAL A 316 33.65 -32.02 6.76
C VAL A 316 33.53 -31.27 8.08
N LYS A 317 34.03 -31.85 9.18
CA LYS A 317 34.05 -31.18 10.50
C LYS A 317 34.83 -29.86 10.49
N SER A 318 35.87 -29.75 9.67
CA SER A 318 36.60 -28.49 9.50
C SER A 318 35.77 -27.44 8.76
N ALA A 319 35.06 -27.83 7.70
CA ALA A 319 34.17 -26.96 6.91
C ALA A 319 32.97 -26.45 7.74
N MET A 320 32.49 -27.25 8.68
CA MET A 320 31.37 -26.89 9.55
C MET A 320 31.69 -25.80 10.58
N LYS A 321 32.96 -25.48 10.84
CA LYS A 321 33.34 -24.38 11.76
C LYS A 321 32.75 -23.03 11.32
N ASP A 322 32.24 -22.23 12.26
CA ASP A 322 31.54 -20.96 11.99
C ASP A 322 32.36 -19.91 11.25
N LYS A 323 33.69 -19.99 11.33
CA LYS A 323 34.59 -19.10 10.59
C LYS A 323 34.51 -19.26 9.06
N TYR A 324 33.96 -20.37 8.57
CA TYR A 324 33.74 -20.62 7.14
C TYR A 324 32.25 -20.61 6.83
N LYS A 325 31.82 -19.70 5.95
CA LYS A 325 30.40 -19.51 5.59
C LYS A 325 30.04 -19.98 4.19
N ALA A 326 30.97 -19.88 3.25
CA ALA A 326 30.80 -20.28 1.87
C ALA A 326 32.18 -20.61 1.27
N PRO A 327 32.25 -21.35 0.15
CA PRO A 327 33.50 -21.54 -0.56
C PRO A 327 34.00 -20.20 -1.13
N ARG A 328 35.33 -20.08 -1.28
CA ARG A 328 35.92 -18.89 -1.90
C ARG A 328 35.88 -19.04 -3.41
N LYS A 329 35.52 -17.98 -4.13
CA LYS A 329 35.41 -17.98 -5.60
C LYS A 329 36.69 -18.49 -6.25
N GLU A 330 37.84 -17.98 -5.81
CA GLU A 330 39.15 -18.31 -6.39
C GLU A 330 39.45 -19.81 -6.26
N TYR A 331 39.09 -20.42 -5.13
CA TYR A 331 39.30 -21.85 -4.89
C TYR A 331 38.37 -22.74 -5.72
N VAL A 332 37.13 -22.30 -5.95
CA VAL A 332 36.18 -23.04 -6.81
C VAL A 332 36.67 -23.04 -8.24
N GLU A 333 37.09 -21.87 -8.75
CA GLU A 333 37.57 -21.73 -10.13
C GLU A 333 38.86 -22.50 -10.37
N GLU A 334 39.79 -22.51 -9.40
CA GLU A 334 41.04 -23.28 -9.49
C GLU A 334 40.77 -24.80 -9.49
N LEU A 335 39.81 -25.28 -8.72
CA LEU A 335 39.39 -26.70 -8.70
C LEU A 335 38.63 -27.11 -9.97
N ALA A 336 37.78 -26.22 -10.50
CA ALA A 336 36.90 -26.49 -11.62
C ALA A 336 37.57 -26.29 -12.99
N GLY A 337 38.58 -25.42 -13.07
CA GLY A 337 39.18 -24.98 -14.33
C GLY A 337 38.25 -24.10 -15.19
N VAL A 338 37.12 -23.64 -14.64
CA VAL A 338 36.13 -22.79 -15.30
C VAL A 338 35.64 -21.70 -14.36
N GLU A 339 35.18 -20.58 -14.91
CA GLU A 339 34.70 -19.43 -14.14
C GLU A 339 33.40 -19.76 -13.40
N MET A 340 33.32 -19.38 -12.11
CA MET A 340 32.14 -19.55 -11.29
C MET A 340 31.17 -18.39 -11.52
N LYS A 341 29.92 -18.72 -11.87
CA LYS A 341 28.88 -17.72 -12.18
C LYS A 341 28.07 -17.32 -10.95
N PHE A 342 28.03 -18.16 -9.93
CA PHE A 342 27.31 -17.93 -8.69
C PHE A 342 27.88 -16.71 -7.93
N HIS A 343 26.99 -15.89 -7.37
CA HIS A 343 27.35 -14.74 -6.54
C HIS A 343 26.92 -14.99 -5.09
N PHE A 344 27.90 -15.00 -4.18
CA PHE A 344 27.64 -15.22 -2.76
C PHE A 344 26.98 -13.98 -2.11
N ASP A 345 25.88 -14.15 -1.39
CA ASP A 345 25.26 -13.11 -0.54
C ASP A 345 25.71 -13.31 0.92
N ILE A 346 27.03 -13.22 1.17
CA ILE A 346 27.57 -13.31 2.53
C ILE A 346 27.47 -11.93 3.17
N ARG A 347 26.36 -11.68 3.86
CA ARG A 347 26.22 -10.47 4.68
C ARG A 347 27.09 -10.60 5.93
N THR A 348 27.99 -9.64 6.13
CA THR A 348 28.61 -9.46 7.45
C THR A 348 27.50 -9.16 8.46
N PRO A 349 27.55 -9.79 9.66
CA PRO A 349 26.55 -9.51 10.69
C PRO A 349 26.57 -8.01 10.97
N LYS A 350 25.38 -7.41 10.95
CA LYS A 350 25.17 -5.98 11.15
C LYS A 350 25.68 -5.65 12.56
N LYS A 351 26.75 -4.84 12.67
CA LYS A 351 27.23 -4.30 13.98
C LYS A 351 26.06 -3.74 14.77
N ASP A 352 26.07 -3.78 16.09
CA ASP A 352 24.94 -3.23 16.85
C ASP A 352 24.80 -1.72 16.68
N ARG A 353 23.56 -1.20 16.78
CA ARG A 353 23.29 0.23 16.50
C ARG A 353 24.11 1.15 17.39
N PHE A 354 24.35 0.76 18.65
CA PHE A 354 25.16 1.50 19.62
C PHE A 354 26.64 1.56 19.22
N GLU A 355 27.18 0.46 18.69
CA GLU A 355 28.60 0.32 18.34
C GLU A 355 28.97 0.96 16.98
N ARG A 356 27.97 1.26 16.13
CA ARG A 356 28.22 1.89 14.81
C ARG A 356 28.63 3.36 14.96
N ILE A 357 29.58 3.83 14.16
CA ILE A 357 29.92 5.27 14.12
C ILE A 357 28.77 6.10 13.52
N GLN A 358 28.05 5.55 12.52
CA GLN A 358 26.90 6.20 11.89
C GLN A 358 25.66 5.30 11.95
N SER A 359 24.50 5.88 12.27
CA SER A 359 23.21 5.19 12.15
C SER A 359 22.67 5.29 10.73
N HIS A 360 21.86 4.30 10.34
CA HIS A 360 21.25 4.30 9.00
C HIS A 360 20.18 5.39 8.89
N TYR A 361 19.94 5.87 7.67
CA TYR A 361 18.96 6.93 7.42
C TYR A 361 17.53 6.54 7.83
N GLU A 362 17.12 5.29 7.64
CA GLU A 362 15.80 4.79 8.07
C GLU A 362 15.67 4.75 9.61
N GLU A 363 16.76 4.46 10.32
CA GLU A 363 16.80 4.50 11.79
C GLU A 363 16.64 5.94 12.27
N TRP A 364 17.33 6.89 11.64
CA TRP A 364 17.18 8.32 11.92
C TRP A 364 15.79 8.86 11.58
N GLU A 365 15.25 8.51 10.41
CA GLU A 365 13.92 8.94 10.00
C GLU A 365 12.86 8.54 11.04
N ARG A 366 12.93 7.30 11.53
CA ARG A 366 12.04 6.80 12.58
C ARG A 366 12.20 7.56 13.90
N ASP A 367 13.43 7.81 14.34
CA ASP A 367 13.68 8.58 15.56
C ASP A 367 13.12 10.00 15.45
N ILE A 368 13.31 10.66 14.30
CA ILE A 368 12.79 12.01 14.03
C ILE A 368 11.26 12.00 14.05
N ILE A 369 10.62 11.01 13.41
CA ILE A 369 9.15 10.89 13.41
C ILE A 369 8.64 10.70 14.85
N ASN A 370 9.23 9.80 15.63
CA ASN A 370 8.84 9.57 17.02
C ASN A 370 9.00 10.85 17.85
N TYR A 371 10.11 11.57 17.67
CA TYR A 371 10.35 12.84 18.35
C TYR A 371 9.26 13.87 18.03
N LEU A 372 8.95 14.05 16.75
CA LEU A 372 7.90 14.96 16.29
C LEU A 372 6.53 14.55 16.80
N GLU A 373 6.19 13.27 16.79
CA GLU A 373 4.90 12.77 17.31
C GLU A 373 4.74 12.97 18.82
N THR A 374 5.85 13.01 19.55
CA THR A 374 5.87 13.22 21.01
C THR A 374 5.82 14.70 21.37
N HIS A 375 6.54 15.54 20.63
CA HIS A 375 6.79 16.94 21.01
C HIS A 375 5.97 17.96 20.23
N CYS A 376 5.46 17.61 19.04
CA CYS A 376 4.59 18.50 18.28
C CYS A 376 3.13 18.21 18.58
N THR A 377 2.34 19.26 18.74
CA THR A 377 0.91 19.18 19.02
C THR A 377 0.09 19.64 17.82
N ALA A 378 -1.23 19.49 17.88
CA ALA A 378 -2.13 20.06 16.86
C ALA A 378 -2.14 21.62 16.87
N GLU A 379 -1.55 22.26 17.89
CA GLU A 379 -1.40 23.73 18.00
C GLU A 379 -0.06 24.19 17.47
N GLN A 380 0.98 23.39 17.69
CA GLN A 380 2.34 23.64 17.23
C GLN A 380 2.81 22.41 16.44
N PRO A 381 2.35 22.27 15.18
CA PRO A 381 2.61 21.06 14.40
C PRO A 381 4.02 21.00 13.82
N TYR A 382 4.79 22.08 13.93
CA TYR A 382 6.12 22.19 13.35
C TYR A 382 7.16 22.39 14.43
N LEU A 383 8.26 21.66 14.30
CA LEU A 383 9.50 21.99 14.98
C LEU A 383 10.25 23.03 14.13
N ALA A 384 10.53 24.19 14.71
CA ALA A 384 11.12 25.32 14.01
C ALA A 384 12.55 25.59 14.50
N GLY A 385 13.48 25.85 13.57
CA GLY A 385 14.83 26.26 13.92
C GLY A 385 15.78 26.32 12.74
N SER A 386 17.05 26.55 13.02
CA SER A 386 18.10 26.38 12.01
C SER A 386 18.37 24.89 11.78
N LEU A 387 18.77 24.48 10.57
CA LEU A 387 19.14 23.08 10.31
C LEU A 387 20.24 22.55 11.24
N ARG A 388 21.15 23.42 11.72
CA ARG A 388 22.18 23.03 12.69
C ARG A 388 21.60 22.76 14.07
N SER A 389 20.73 23.64 14.55
CA SER A 389 20.08 23.47 15.86
C SER A 389 19.13 22.28 15.87
N LEU A 390 18.38 22.08 14.78
CA LEU A 390 17.48 20.94 14.62
C LEU A 390 18.27 19.62 14.58
N ALA A 391 19.37 19.55 13.83
CA ALA A 391 20.21 18.35 13.80
C ALA A 391 20.79 18.03 15.18
N LYS A 392 21.32 19.04 15.88
CA LYS A 392 21.83 18.86 17.25
C LYS A 392 20.75 18.31 18.19
N MET A 393 19.59 18.97 18.24
CA MET A 393 18.46 18.58 19.08
C MET A 393 17.97 17.16 18.79
N LEU A 394 17.77 16.81 17.52
CA LEU A 394 17.30 15.49 17.11
C LEU A 394 18.33 14.38 17.34
N GLY A 395 19.62 14.72 17.26
CA GLY A 395 20.71 13.81 17.62
C GLY A 395 20.75 13.53 19.11
N GLU A 396 20.70 14.59 19.94
CA GLU A 396 20.68 14.48 21.41
C GLU A 396 19.44 13.72 21.91
N ALA A 397 18.28 13.91 21.26
CA ALA A 397 17.05 13.23 21.60
C ALA A 397 16.91 11.82 21.02
N SER A 398 17.87 11.35 20.21
CA SER A 398 17.84 9.99 19.67
C SER A 398 18.00 8.97 20.80
N PRO A 399 17.35 7.78 20.74
CA PRO A 399 17.52 6.71 21.72
C PRO A 399 18.98 6.24 21.89
N VAL A 400 19.85 6.56 20.94
CA VAL A 400 21.28 6.20 20.95
C VAL A 400 22.16 7.40 21.34
N ALA A 401 21.56 8.57 21.63
CA ALA A 401 22.21 9.82 22.01
C ALA A 401 23.40 10.21 21.09
N LYS A 402 23.24 9.97 19.78
CA LYS A 402 24.30 10.21 18.79
C LYS A 402 24.22 11.62 18.21
N ALA A 403 25.36 12.26 18.05
CA ALA A 403 25.41 13.53 17.32
C ALA A 403 24.94 13.33 15.87
N MET A 404 23.96 14.13 15.44
CA MET A 404 23.52 14.19 14.05
C MET A 404 24.13 15.42 13.37
N GLY A 405 24.79 15.18 12.24
CA GLY A 405 25.30 16.26 11.40
C GLY A 405 24.20 16.95 10.60
N LYS A 406 24.40 18.24 10.30
CA LYS A 406 23.50 19.01 9.41
C LYS A 406 23.28 18.32 8.06
N SER A 407 24.34 17.78 7.45
CA SER A 407 24.28 17.08 6.16
C SER A 407 23.41 15.83 6.24
N SER A 408 23.58 15.03 7.30
CA SER A 408 22.75 13.84 7.55
C SER A 408 21.28 14.21 7.67
N LEU A 409 20.95 15.26 8.43
CA LEU A 409 19.57 15.74 8.52
C LEU A 409 19.02 16.13 7.14
N ILE A 410 19.78 16.89 6.35
CA ILE A 410 19.36 17.28 4.98
C ILE A 410 19.09 16.04 4.12
N ASP A 411 19.98 15.05 4.16
CA ASP A 411 19.83 13.83 3.35
C ASP A 411 18.61 13.01 3.76
N ILE A 412 18.33 12.90 5.07
CA ILE A 412 17.13 12.25 5.58
C ILE A 412 15.89 12.99 5.11
N LEU A 413 15.87 14.32 5.25
CA LEU A 413 14.73 15.15 4.85
C LEU A 413 14.48 15.10 3.33
N LYS A 414 15.53 14.99 2.52
CA LYS A 414 15.41 14.83 1.05
C LYS A 414 14.90 13.44 0.64
N ARG A 415 15.27 12.39 1.38
CA ARG A 415 14.91 11.00 1.06
C ARG A 415 13.55 10.59 1.62
N SER A 416 13.17 11.16 2.77
CA SER A 416 11.94 10.80 3.46
C SER A 416 10.71 11.26 2.69
N ARG A 417 9.74 10.36 2.54
CA ARG A 417 8.37 10.70 2.07
C ARG A 417 7.39 10.95 3.21
N ARG A 418 7.85 10.78 4.46
CA ARG A 418 7.02 10.85 5.68
C ARG A 418 7.22 12.16 6.43
N LEU A 419 8.39 12.77 6.27
CA LEU A 419 8.74 14.08 6.81
C LEU A 419 8.40 15.17 5.80
N ILE A 420 7.96 16.32 6.31
CA ILE A 420 7.58 17.49 5.53
C ILE A 420 8.42 18.66 6.01
N VAL A 421 9.01 19.39 5.07
CA VAL A 421 9.89 20.51 5.36
C VAL A 421 9.37 21.77 4.69
N LYS A 422 9.30 22.86 5.46
CA LYS A 422 9.02 24.22 4.96
C LYS A 422 10.13 25.16 5.41
N ASN A 423 10.36 26.21 4.64
CA ASN A 423 11.26 27.30 5.03
C ASN A 423 10.48 28.62 5.01
N ASN A 424 10.88 29.58 5.85
CA ASN A 424 10.26 30.91 5.91
C ASN A 424 10.56 31.82 4.68
N GLY A 425 11.07 31.28 3.57
CA GLY A 425 11.42 32.02 2.36
C GLY A 425 12.63 32.97 2.48
N LYS A 426 13.19 33.13 3.68
CA LYS A 426 14.34 34.01 3.92
C LYS A 426 15.65 33.27 3.63
N LYS A 427 16.66 34.00 3.13
CA LYS A 427 18.00 33.48 2.86
C LYS A 427 18.97 33.83 3.99
N GLY A 428 20.07 33.09 4.10
CA GLY A 428 21.17 33.38 5.02
C GLY A 428 20.83 33.13 6.50
N ARG A 429 21.35 33.98 7.40
CA ARG A 429 21.23 33.81 8.86
C ARG A 429 19.80 33.86 9.39
N ASN A 430 18.86 34.41 8.62
CA ASN A 430 17.45 34.54 9.01
C ASN A 430 16.56 33.40 8.49
N ALA A 431 17.15 32.39 7.83
CA ALA A 431 16.43 31.22 7.34
C ALA A 431 15.99 30.33 8.52
N VAL A 432 14.70 30.08 8.63
CA VAL A 432 14.11 29.16 9.61
C VAL A 432 13.49 28.00 8.86
N THR A 433 13.86 26.79 9.26
CA THR A 433 13.34 25.54 8.76
C THR A 433 12.30 25.00 9.72
N PHE A 434 11.16 24.59 9.17
CA PHE A 434 10.05 23.96 9.86
C PHE A 434 10.00 22.51 9.43
N ILE A 435 10.09 21.59 10.38
CA ILE A 435 10.01 20.14 10.13
C ILE A 435 8.76 19.62 10.83
N THR A 436 8.00 18.79 10.13
CA THR A 436 6.90 18.02 10.70
C THR A 436 6.83 16.64 10.06
N CYS A 437 5.97 15.78 10.57
CA CYS A 437 5.65 14.50 9.95
C CYS A 437 4.18 14.48 9.56
N ARG A 438 3.86 13.60 8.60
CA ARG A 438 2.50 13.49 8.06
C ARG A 438 1.47 13.31 9.18
N THR A 439 1.73 12.44 10.15
CA THR A 439 0.80 12.15 11.26
C THR A 439 0.49 13.37 12.14
N VAL A 440 1.49 14.18 12.49
CA VAL A 440 1.30 15.43 13.25
C VAL A 440 0.54 16.47 12.43
N LEU A 441 0.90 16.65 11.15
CA LEU A 441 0.23 17.59 10.28
C LEU A 441 -1.24 17.19 10.05
N ILE A 442 -1.50 15.89 9.93
CA ILE A 442 -2.84 15.32 9.88
C ILE A 442 -3.62 15.68 11.14
N LYS A 443 -3.05 15.50 12.35
CA LYS A 443 -3.72 15.87 13.62
C LYS A 443 -4.03 17.37 13.69
N SER A 444 -3.10 18.22 13.27
CA SER A 444 -3.29 19.67 13.20
C SER A 444 -4.37 20.06 12.20
N ASN A 445 -4.29 19.55 10.97
CA ASN A 445 -5.26 19.87 9.93
C ASN A 445 -6.64 19.30 10.24
N LYS A 446 -6.74 18.13 10.88
CA LYS A 446 -8.00 17.62 11.45
C LYS A 446 -8.63 18.61 12.43
N ARG A 447 -7.84 19.18 13.34
CA ARG A 447 -8.32 20.19 14.29
C ARG A 447 -8.76 21.47 13.59
N VAL A 448 -7.95 21.98 12.66
CA VAL A 448 -8.27 23.20 11.89
C VAL A 448 -9.53 22.99 11.05
N PHE A 449 -9.63 21.87 10.36
CA PHE A 449 -10.80 21.49 9.56
C PHE A 449 -12.04 21.30 10.43
N ARG A 450 -11.93 20.62 11.59
CA ARG A 450 -13.03 20.52 12.56
C ARG A 450 -13.47 21.88 13.08
N SER A 451 -12.52 22.77 13.37
CA SER A 451 -12.82 24.13 13.85
C SER A 451 -13.48 24.96 12.75
N PHE A 452 -13.08 24.77 11.49
CA PHE A 452 -13.72 25.35 10.32
C PHE A 452 -15.16 24.84 10.15
N LEU A 453 -15.38 23.52 10.21
CA LEU A 453 -16.71 22.91 10.14
C LEU A 453 -17.65 23.38 11.26
N LEU A 454 -17.11 23.61 12.45
CA LEU A 454 -17.86 24.14 13.60
C LEU A 454 -18.04 25.67 13.58
N GLY A 455 -17.61 26.35 12.51
CA GLY A 455 -17.72 27.81 12.37
C GLY A 455 -16.85 28.61 13.36
N LYS A 456 -15.88 27.97 14.01
CA LYS A 456 -15.01 28.56 15.04
C LYS A 456 -13.73 29.19 14.48
N VAL A 457 -13.49 29.08 13.18
CA VAL A 457 -12.40 29.75 12.46
C VAL A 457 -13.02 30.80 11.55
N PRO A 458 -12.50 32.04 11.51
CA PRO A 458 -12.97 33.05 10.56
C PRO A 458 -12.95 32.48 9.15
N ASN A 459 -14.02 32.73 8.40
CA ASN A 459 -14.24 32.23 7.06
C ASN A 459 -13.25 32.90 6.09
N THR A 460 -11.97 32.49 6.10
CA THR A 460 -10.95 32.97 5.17
C THR A 460 -10.76 31.95 4.05
N PRO A 461 -11.18 32.27 2.81
CA PRO A 461 -10.97 31.43 1.61
C PRO A 461 -9.50 31.04 1.39
N ALA A 462 -8.55 31.82 1.93
CA ALA A 462 -7.11 31.57 1.85
C ALA A 462 -6.69 30.26 2.54
N LEU A 463 -7.23 29.93 3.72
CA LEU A 463 -6.85 28.73 4.48
C LEU A 463 -7.31 27.44 3.78
N LEU A 464 -8.50 27.49 3.17
CA LEU A 464 -9.04 26.39 2.38
C LEU A 464 -8.25 26.21 1.07
N GLN A 465 -7.88 27.31 0.40
CA GLN A 465 -7.01 27.26 -0.78
C GLN A 465 -5.59 26.77 -0.45
N GLU A 466 -5.07 27.07 0.74
CA GLU A 466 -3.76 26.61 1.20
C GLU A 466 -3.79 25.11 1.54
N LEU A 467 -4.82 24.65 2.26
CA LEU A 467 -5.05 23.21 2.51
C LEU A 467 -5.28 22.40 1.21
N LEU A 468 -6.00 22.97 0.24
CA LEU A 468 -6.24 22.34 -1.07
C LEU A 468 -5.00 22.38 -1.98
N ARG A 469 -4.17 23.45 -1.91
CA ARG A 469 -2.86 23.51 -2.59
C ARG A 469 -1.88 22.47 -2.03
N GLU A 470 -1.88 22.25 -0.72
CA GLU A 470 -1.02 21.26 -0.06
C GLU A 470 -1.45 19.81 -0.34
N GLY A 471 -2.74 19.56 -0.62
CA GLY A 471 -3.26 18.25 -1.00
C GLY A 471 -3.05 17.87 -2.47
N VAL A 472 -2.71 18.84 -3.34
CA VAL A 472 -2.58 18.62 -4.78
C VAL A 472 -1.28 19.23 -5.29
N GLN A 473 -0.13 18.72 -4.85
CA GLN A 473 1.07 18.52 -5.71
C GLN A 473 1.99 17.49 -5.04
N PRO A 474 2.37 16.38 -5.71
CA PRO A 474 3.67 15.81 -5.43
C PRO A 474 4.67 16.91 -5.84
N ALA A 475 5.35 17.50 -4.85
CA ALA A 475 6.34 18.53 -5.13
C ALA A 475 7.24 18.05 -6.27
N ALA A 476 7.28 18.82 -7.36
CA ALA A 476 8.38 18.71 -8.30
C ALA A 476 9.66 18.81 -7.48
N HIS A 477 10.41 17.72 -7.48
CA HIS A 477 11.54 17.46 -6.59
C HIS A 477 12.67 18.50 -6.73
N ASP A 478 12.57 19.38 -7.73
CA ASP A 478 13.60 20.33 -8.14
C ASP A 478 13.37 21.78 -7.65
N ALA A 479 12.16 22.13 -7.19
CA ALA A 479 11.85 23.53 -6.85
C ALA A 479 12.35 23.98 -5.45
N LEU A 480 12.82 23.05 -4.61
CA LEU A 480 13.26 23.33 -3.23
C LEU A 480 14.77 23.56 -3.10
N TRP A 481 15.54 23.43 -4.19
CA TRP A 481 16.97 23.66 -4.18
C TRP A 481 17.38 24.40 -5.46
N PRO A 482 17.57 25.73 -5.45
CA PRO A 482 18.13 26.39 -6.62
C PRO A 482 19.51 25.76 -6.87
N HIS A 483 19.71 25.30 -8.11
CA HIS A 483 21.03 24.91 -8.60
C HIS A 483 22.03 26.00 -8.19
N GLN A 484 23.13 25.61 -7.56
CA GLN A 484 24.30 26.47 -7.47
C GLN A 484 24.74 26.73 -8.91
N GLU A 485 24.39 27.89 -9.44
CA GLU A 485 25.07 28.46 -10.58
C GLU A 485 26.57 28.49 -10.23
N ARG A 486 27.37 27.80 -11.06
CA ARG A 486 28.82 27.99 -11.04
C ARG A 486 29.07 29.46 -11.30
N ALA A 487 29.86 30.09 -10.43
CA ALA A 487 30.37 31.43 -10.67
C ALA A 487 31.00 31.50 -12.07
N PRO A 488 30.77 32.58 -12.85
CA PRO A 488 31.51 32.80 -14.06
C PRO A 488 32.99 32.95 -13.69
N GLY A 489 33.81 32.05 -14.23
CA GLY A 489 35.26 32.18 -14.18
C GLY A 489 35.67 33.46 -14.88
N VAL A 490 36.35 34.29 -14.10
CA VAL A 490 37.41 35.25 -14.45
C VAL A 490 37.86 35.17 -15.91
N GLY A 491 37.80 36.32 -16.57
CA GLY A 491 38.13 36.50 -17.98
C GLY A 491 39.59 36.19 -18.30
N ASP A 492 39.78 35.61 -19.49
CA ASP A 492 41.03 35.65 -20.22
C ASP A 492 41.14 37.01 -20.92
N ASP A 493 42.25 37.67 -20.62
CA ASP A 493 42.77 38.91 -21.22
C ASP A 493 43.31 38.60 -22.64
N PRO A 494 43.10 39.45 -23.65
CA PRO A 494 43.71 39.26 -24.96
C PRO A 494 44.98 40.11 -25.12
N GLY A 495 46.11 39.45 -25.34
CA GLY A 495 47.25 40.01 -26.10
C GLY A 495 48.23 40.89 -25.33
N GLY A 496 49.48 40.43 -25.28
CA GLY A 496 50.65 41.17 -24.79
C GLY A 496 51.82 40.26 -24.49
#